data_AF-A0A0A8X3D2-F1
#
_entry.id   AF-A0A0A8X3D2-F1
#
_cell.length_a   1.000
_cell.length_b   1.000
_cell.length_c   1.000
_cell.angle_alpha   90.00
_cell.angle_beta   90.00
_cell.angle_gamma   90.00
#
_symmetry.space_group_name_H-M   'P 1'
#
loop_
_entity.id
_entity.type
_entity.pdbx_description
1 polymer ?
#
loop_
_entity_poly.entity_id
_entity_poly.type
_entity_poly.pdbx_seq_one_letter_code
_entity_poly.pdbx_strand_id
1 'polypeptide(L)'
;MKKIPFILSIFGIIGFIVLQAGNKTIVADADHEIKTLASVLQDENILITGWSIYARETMEEENVEDLVKELKVQLSDWTWSHRNGELTAVSNSSEIQEKIKIVSTDTNGPIHTYVMYEVRGQHWNKNTETFLNKNLPGRIFDIFRGNATTFSCIEGEINDKIKSALPVYKTKLLKAFQAEEVEGLEEDSFISTSAVSPLFDNSLSNDHEMNMQLGLRKTDRLGAKTTFVVGTPIITIEY
;
A
#
# COMPACT_ATOMS: atom_id res chain seq x y z
N MET A 1 7.91 19.88 -52.44
CA MET A 1 8.77 19.74 -51.24
C MET A 1 8.09 20.42 -50.04
N LYS A 2 7.17 19.74 -49.33
CA LYS A 2 6.47 20.27 -48.12
C LYS A 2 6.03 19.17 -47.12
N LYS A 3 6.65 17.98 -47.14
CA LYS A 3 6.27 16.85 -46.26
C LYS A 3 7.23 16.58 -45.10
N ILE A 4 8.42 17.17 -45.11
CA ILE A 4 9.46 16.98 -44.09
C ILE A 4 9.12 17.62 -42.72
N PRO A 5 8.48 18.81 -42.61
CA PRO A 5 8.21 19.39 -41.28
C PRO A 5 7.08 18.66 -40.53
N PHE A 6 6.18 17.96 -41.23
CA PHE A 6 5.07 17.24 -40.61
C PHE A 6 5.52 15.93 -39.96
N ILE A 7 6.49 15.23 -40.57
CA ILE A 7 7.06 13.98 -40.04
C ILE A 7 7.87 14.24 -38.76
N LEU A 8 8.65 15.33 -38.72
CA LEU A 8 9.41 15.72 -37.51
C LEU A 8 8.49 16.07 -36.33
N SER A 9 7.34 16.71 -36.60
CA SER A 9 6.34 17.01 -35.56
C SER A 9 5.71 15.75 -34.96
N ILE A 10 5.41 14.75 -35.80
CA ILE A 10 4.86 13.46 -35.35
C ILE A 10 5.86 12.69 -34.48
N PHE A 11 7.14 12.64 -34.86
CA PHE A 11 8.19 12.01 -34.03
C PHE A 11 8.41 12.75 -32.70
N GLY A 12 8.28 14.08 -32.68
CA GLY A 12 8.33 14.86 -31.45
C GLY A 12 7.17 14.56 -30.49
N ILE A 13 5.95 14.41 -31.02
CA ILE A 13 4.76 14.07 -30.24
C ILE A 13 4.83 12.63 -29.73
N ILE A 14 5.23 11.67 -30.57
CA ILE A 14 5.40 10.26 -30.16
C ILE A 14 6.52 10.14 -29.12
N GLY A 15 7.64 10.84 -29.30
CA GLY A 15 8.73 10.87 -28.31
C GLY A 15 8.30 11.46 -26.97
N PHE A 16 7.43 12.49 -26.98
CA PHE A 16 6.87 13.09 -25.77
C PHE A 16 5.86 12.17 -25.07
N ILE A 17 5.06 11.41 -25.82
CA ILE A 17 4.13 10.41 -25.25
C ILE A 17 4.91 9.22 -24.64
N VAL A 18 6.00 8.78 -25.27
CA VAL A 18 6.85 7.70 -24.73
C VAL A 18 7.61 8.15 -23.47
N LEU A 19 8.01 9.43 -23.39
CA LEU A 19 8.59 10.00 -22.16
C LEU A 19 7.60 10.09 -20.99
N GLN A 20 6.32 10.34 -21.27
CA GLN A 20 5.26 10.33 -20.25
C GLN A 20 4.88 8.90 -19.81
N ALA A 21 4.97 7.92 -20.71
CA ALA A 21 4.75 6.51 -20.39
C ALA A 21 5.90 5.87 -19.59
N GLY A 22 7.09 6.48 -19.59
CA GLY A 22 8.29 5.96 -18.94
C GLY A 22 8.56 6.47 -17.52
N ASN A 23 7.65 7.22 -16.89
CA ASN A 23 7.88 7.83 -15.58
C ASN A 23 6.84 7.45 -14.51
N LYS A 24 6.19 6.28 -14.63
CA LYS A 24 5.49 5.68 -13.49
C LYS A 24 6.55 5.29 -12.45
N THR A 25 6.59 6.01 -11.34
CA THR A 25 7.50 5.72 -10.23
C THR A 25 6.71 4.96 -9.18
N ILE A 26 7.32 3.94 -8.56
CA ILE A 26 6.71 3.09 -7.51
C ILE A 26 6.00 3.91 -6.43
N VAL A 27 6.59 5.05 -6.07
CA VAL A 27 6.05 5.99 -5.09
C VAL A 27 4.73 6.61 -5.54
N ALA A 28 4.63 6.95 -6.83
CA ALA A 28 3.40 7.48 -7.41
C ALA A 28 2.29 6.44 -7.43
N ASP A 29 2.64 5.16 -7.58
CA ASP A 29 1.67 4.05 -7.56
C ASP A 29 1.06 3.87 -6.15
N ALA A 30 1.88 3.83 -5.09
CA ALA A 30 1.39 3.72 -3.72
C ALA A 30 0.49 4.89 -3.28
N ASP A 31 0.88 6.12 -3.63
CA ASP A 31 0.08 7.32 -3.34
C ASP A 31 -1.24 7.32 -4.12
N HIS A 32 -1.21 6.88 -5.38
CA HIS A 32 -2.41 6.76 -6.19
C HIS A 32 -3.37 5.69 -5.66
N GLU A 33 -2.85 4.51 -5.32
CA GLU A 33 -3.63 3.37 -4.81
C GLU A 33 -4.34 3.69 -3.51
N ILE A 34 -3.62 4.19 -2.49
CA ILE A 34 -4.22 4.50 -1.19
C ILE A 34 -5.30 5.60 -1.30
N LYS A 35 -5.10 6.60 -2.16
CA LYS A 35 -6.09 7.66 -2.41
C LYS A 35 -7.30 7.14 -3.16
N THR A 36 -7.11 6.22 -4.10
CA THR A 36 -8.19 5.56 -4.82
C THR A 36 -9.04 4.72 -3.86
N LEU A 37 -8.41 3.95 -2.97
CA LEU A 37 -9.09 3.23 -1.90
C LEU A 37 -9.94 4.17 -1.05
N ALA A 38 -9.36 5.28 -0.59
CA ALA A 38 -10.05 6.23 0.27
C ALA A 38 -11.23 6.90 -0.43
N SER A 39 -11.05 7.33 -1.68
CA SER A 39 -12.09 8.01 -2.46
C SER A 39 -13.32 7.12 -2.64
N VAL A 40 -13.14 5.85 -3.02
CA VAL A 40 -14.25 4.91 -3.21
C VAL A 40 -15.04 4.70 -1.90
N LEU A 41 -14.35 4.60 -0.77
CA LEU A 41 -15.01 4.40 0.52
C LEU A 41 -15.73 5.67 1.01
N GLN A 42 -15.13 6.84 0.78
CA GLN A 42 -15.76 8.13 1.10
C GLN A 42 -17.04 8.36 0.27
N ASP A 43 -17.03 8.01 -1.01
CA ASP A 43 -18.22 8.08 -1.88
C ASP A 43 -19.35 7.17 -1.39
N GLU A 44 -18.99 6.04 -0.77
CA GLU A 44 -19.93 5.12 -0.11
C GLU A 44 -20.37 5.55 1.29
N ASN A 45 -19.95 6.75 1.74
CA ASN A 45 -20.18 7.30 3.08
C ASN A 45 -19.68 6.38 4.20
N ILE A 46 -18.60 5.65 3.94
CA ILE A 46 -18.00 4.73 4.90
C ILE A 46 -16.97 5.47 5.75
N LEU A 47 -17.00 5.22 7.06
CA LEU A 47 -16.03 5.78 7.97
C LEU A 47 -14.72 5.01 7.87
N ILE A 48 -13.66 5.70 7.44
CA ILE A 48 -12.28 5.21 7.50
C ILE A 48 -11.76 5.35 8.93
N THR A 49 -11.38 4.23 9.53
CA THR A 49 -10.86 4.15 10.91
C THR A 49 -9.38 3.82 10.98
N GLY A 50 -8.77 3.50 9.84
CA GLY A 50 -7.36 3.23 9.74
C GLY A 50 -6.89 3.22 8.30
N TRP A 51 -5.61 3.50 8.10
CA TRP A 51 -4.94 3.29 6.83
C TRP A 51 -3.50 2.91 7.08
N SER A 52 -2.91 2.16 6.17
CA SER A 52 -1.50 1.85 6.18
C SER A 52 -0.93 1.70 4.77
N ILE A 53 0.36 2.00 4.67
CA ILE A 53 1.17 1.70 3.48
C ILE A 53 2.38 0.91 3.97
N TYR A 54 2.58 -0.22 3.32
CA TYR A 54 3.71 -1.09 3.54
C TYR A 54 4.60 -1.09 2.30
N ALA A 55 5.91 -0.98 2.48
CA ALA A 55 6.89 -1.00 1.43
C ALA A 55 8.05 -1.94 1.78
N ARG A 56 8.60 -2.64 0.79
CA ARG A 56 9.73 -3.54 1.02
C ARG A 56 10.66 -3.69 -0.17
N GLU A 57 11.89 -4.11 0.12
CA GLU A 57 12.89 -4.48 -0.86
C GLU A 57 13.87 -5.50 -0.26
N THR A 58 14.45 -6.33 -1.10
CA THR A 58 15.62 -7.16 -0.74
C THR A 58 16.88 -6.44 -1.19
N MET A 59 17.80 -6.21 -0.26
CA MET A 59 19.06 -5.51 -0.50
C MET A 59 20.28 -6.36 -0.14
N GLU A 60 21.40 -6.08 -0.81
CA GLU A 60 22.71 -6.59 -0.44
C GLU A 60 23.21 -5.93 0.86
N GLU A 61 23.97 -6.67 1.66
CA GLU A 61 24.41 -6.25 3.00
C GLU A 61 25.22 -4.94 2.99
N GLU A 62 26.12 -4.75 2.03
CA GLU A 62 26.95 -3.54 1.91
C GLU A 62 26.09 -2.27 1.77
N ASN A 63 25.02 -2.34 0.96
CA ASN A 63 24.10 -1.23 0.77
C ASN A 63 23.29 -0.91 2.04
N VAL A 64 23.05 -1.91 2.89
CA VAL A 64 22.26 -1.76 4.12
C VAL A 64 23.03 -1.01 5.21
N GLU A 65 24.33 -1.26 5.35
CA GLU A 65 25.12 -0.56 6.37
C GLU A 65 25.14 0.96 6.16
N ASP A 66 25.35 1.38 4.91
CA ASP A 66 25.38 2.79 4.55
C ASP A 66 23.99 3.42 4.62
N LEU A 67 22.96 2.70 4.19
CA LEU A 67 21.56 3.09 4.41
C LEU A 67 21.27 3.34 5.89
N VAL A 68 21.66 2.43 6.78
CA VAL A 68 21.41 2.56 8.23
C VAL A 68 22.14 3.77 8.81
N LYS A 69 23.38 4.04 8.38
CA LYS A 69 24.14 5.23 8.82
C LYS A 69 23.41 6.51 8.41
N GLU A 70 22.98 6.61 7.16
CA GLU A 70 22.25 7.77 6.65
C GLU A 70 20.90 7.97 7.36
N LEU A 71 20.11 6.90 7.48
CA LEU A 71 18.81 6.96 8.15
C LEU A 71 18.92 7.36 9.63
N LYS A 72 19.94 6.91 10.36
CA LYS A 72 20.15 7.33 11.75
C LYS A 72 20.43 8.82 11.90
N VAL A 73 21.07 9.44 10.90
CA VAL A 73 21.29 10.89 10.87
C VAL A 73 19.99 11.62 10.55
N GLN A 74 19.29 11.17 9.50
CA GLN A 74 18.03 11.79 9.05
C GLN A 74 16.88 11.63 10.06
N LEU A 75 16.84 10.49 10.76
CA LEU A 75 15.81 10.07 11.72
C LEU A 75 16.39 10.00 13.13
N SER A 76 17.14 11.04 13.50
CA SER A 76 17.81 11.14 14.80
C SER A 76 16.83 11.26 15.98
N ASP A 77 15.60 11.68 15.70
CA ASP A 77 14.50 11.77 16.67
C ASP A 77 13.71 10.46 16.81
N TRP A 78 13.99 9.42 16.01
CA TRP A 78 13.30 8.13 16.09
C TRP A 78 13.90 7.22 17.17
N THR A 79 13.08 6.28 17.64
CA THR A 79 13.54 5.25 18.57
C THR A 79 14.12 4.07 17.79
N TRP A 80 15.44 3.90 17.87
CA TRP A 80 16.16 2.79 17.25
C TRP A 80 16.41 1.65 18.24
N SER A 81 16.24 0.40 17.81
CA SER A 81 16.50 -0.78 18.62
C SER A 81 17.01 -1.95 17.78
N HIS A 82 17.89 -2.77 18.35
CA HIS A 82 18.41 -3.98 17.71
C HIS A 82 18.16 -5.17 18.64
N ARG A 83 17.42 -6.18 18.16
CA ARG A 83 17.09 -7.40 18.91
C ARG A 83 17.04 -8.60 17.97
N ASN A 84 17.66 -9.71 18.34
CA ASN A 84 17.59 -10.99 17.61
C ASN A 84 17.94 -10.88 16.10
N GLY A 85 18.89 -10.02 15.72
CA GLY A 85 19.26 -9.81 14.31
C GLY A 85 18.27 -8.92 13.53
N GLU A 86 17.29 -8.32 14.20
CA GLU A 86 16.35 -7.35 13.64
C GLU A 86 16.70 -5.94 14.14
N LEU A 87 16.96 -5.03 13.20
CA LEU A 87 17.08 -3.60 13.47
C LEU A 87 15.73 -2.93 13.19
N THR A 88 15.21 -2.19 14.17
CA THR A 88 13.93 -1.47 14.05
C THR A 88 14.12 0.00 14.40
N ALA A 89 13.49 0.89 13.63
CA ALA A 89 13.30 2.30 13.94
C ALA A 89 11.80 2.61 13.99
N VAL A 90 11.35 3.35 15.00
CA VAL A 90 9.94 3.76 15.14
C VAL A 90 9.86 5.27 15.34
N SER A 91 8.97 5.94 14.61
CA SER A 91 8.74 7.37 14.77
C SER A 91 8.01 7.68 16.08
N ASN A 92 8.28 8.86 16.65
CA ASN A 92 7.70 9.29 17.93
C ASN A 92 6.32 9.99 17.78
N SER A 93 5.67 9.86 16.62
CA SER A 93 4.39 10.50 16.33
C SER A 93 3.22 9.59 16.71
N SER A 94 2.19 10.17 17.35
CA SER A 94 0.97 9.45 17.75
C SER A 94 -0.14 9.49 16.69
N GLU A 95 -0.08 10.41 15.72
CA GLU A 95 -1.12 10.55 14.69
C GLU A 95 -0.81 9.68 13.46
N ILE A 96 0.43 9.77 12.98
CA ILE A 96 0.97 8.96 11.88
C ILE A 96 2.22 8.28 12.42
N GLN A 97 2.16 6.96 12.54
CA GLN A 97 3.27 6.17 13.03
C GLN A 97 3.99 5.54 11.85
N GLU A 98 5.31 5.72 11.82
CA GLU A 98 6.19 5.12 10.83
C GLU A 98 7.10 4.11 11.55
N LYS A 99 7.44 3.04 10.83
CA LYS A 99 8.33 1.98 11.32
C LYS A 99 9.20 1.49 10.17
N ILE A 100 10.50 1.39 10.43
CA ILE A 100 11.47 0.72 9.56
C ILE A 100 11.91 -0.55 10.27
N LYS A 101 11.95 -1.66 9.55
CA LYS A 101 12.46 -2.95 10.00
C LYS A 101 13.46 -3.48 8.98
N ILE A 102 14.63 -3.90 9.47
CA ILE A 102 15.70 -4.48 8.67
C ILE A 102 16.03 -5.84 9.29
N VAL A 103 15.95 -6.90 8.49
CA VAL A 103 16.21 -8.29 8.90
C VAL A 103 17.15 -8.94 7.91
N SER A 104 18.28 -9.45 8.39
CA SER A 104 19.23 -10.22 7.58
C SER A 104 19.04 -11.71 7.87
N THR A 105 18.82 -12.51 6.84
CA THR A 105 18.70 -13.97 6.99
C THR A 105 20.02 -14.63 6.62
N ASP A 106 20.64 -15.30 7.60
CA ASP A 106 21.76 -16.20 7.37
C ASP A 106 21.20 -17.51 6.78
N THR A 107 21.21 -17.61 5.45
CA THR A 107 20.97 -18.87 4.74
C THR A 107 22.30 -19.35 4.18
N ASN A 108 22.44 -20.65 3.90
CA ASN A 108 23.68 -21.27 3.34
C ASN A 108 24.05 -20.78 1.91
N GLY A 109 23.68 -19.54 1.54
CA GLY A 109 23.91 -18.84 0.28
C GLY A 109 24.17 -17.33 0.54
N PRO A 110 23.99 -16.43 -0.45
CA PRO A 110 24.18 -14.99 -0.23
C PRO A 110 23.22 -14.47 0.85
N ILE A 111 23.74 -13.65 1.78
CA ILE A 111 22.94 -13.00 2.82
C ILE A 111 21.96 -12.05 2.12
N HIS A 112 20.68 -12.35 2.23
CA HIS A 112 19.62 -11.44 1.81
C HIS A 112 19.16 -10.62 3.01
N THR A 113 19.17 -9.31 2.86
CA THR A 113 18.61 -8.40 3.87
C THR A 113 17.30 -7.85 3.37
N TYR A 114 16.25 -8.05 4.16
CA TYR A 114 14.93 -7.51 3.92
C TYR A 114 14.81 -6.16 4.60
N VAL A 115 14.58 -5.11 3.81
CA VAL A 115 14.24 -3.77 4.30
C VAL A 115 12.75 -3.58 4.15
N MET A 116 12.10 -3.18 5.23
CA MET A 116 10.65 -3.02 5.32
C MET A 116 10.32 -1.68 5.96
N TYR A 117 9.32 -1.01 5.40
CA TYR A 117 8.79 0.25 5.91
C TYR A 117 7.27 0.13 6.03
N GLU A 118 6.74 0.50 7.17
CA GLU A 118 5.32 0.59 7.44
C GLU A 118 5.01 2.02 7.88
N VAL A 119 3.98 2.62 7.30
CA VAL A 119 3.36 3.83 7.83
C VAL A 119 1.88 3.58 8.02
N ARG A 120 1.34 4.07 9.13
CA ARG A 120 -0.08 3.94 9.45
C ARG A 120 -0.64 5.17 10.14
N GLY A 121 -1.92 5.42 9.92
CA GLY A 121 -2.68 6.47 10.59
C GLY A 121 -4.08 6.01 10.96
N GLN A 122 -4.69 6.68 11.94
CA GLN A 122 -6.01 6.31 12.49
C GLN A 122 -7.18 7.08 11.84
N HIS A 123 -6.88 8.11 11.03
CA HIS A 123 -7.90 8.96 10.43
C HIS A 123 -7.52 9.36 9.01
N TRP A 124 -8.51 9.44 8.12
CA TRP A 124 -8.35 10.05 6.81
C TRP A 124 -8.70 11.55 6.90
N ASN A 125 -7.69 12.40 7.08
CA ASN A 125 -7.83 13.83 7.31
C ASN A 125 -6.78 14.63 6.51
N LYS A 126 -6.77 15.96 6.67
CA LYS A 126 -5.81 16.84 5.98
C LYS A 126 -4.34 16.57 6.34
N ASN A 127 -4.06 16.09 7.55
CA ASN A 127 -2.69 15.73 7.95
C ASN A 127 -2.23 14.47 7.21
N THR A 128 -3.11 13.45 7.11
CA THR A 128 -2.90 12.27 6.28
C THR A 128 -2.62 12.66 4.82
N GLU A 129 -3.49 13.47 4.21
CA GLU A 129 -3.28 13.94 2.84
C GLU A 129 -1.96 14.71 2.69
N THR A 130 -1.61 15.56 3.65
CA THR A 130 -0.36 16.32 3.61
C THR A 130 0.85 15.39 3.68
N PHE A 131 0.81 14.38 4.56
CA PHE A 131 1.88 13.40 4.71
C PHE A 131 2.07 12.57 3.43
N LEU A 132 0.97 12.01 2.89
CA LEU A 132 1.00 11.21 1.66
C LEU A 132 1.58 11.99 0.48
N ASN A 133 1.23 13.27 0.35
CA ASN A 133 1.72 14.11 -0.74
C ASN A 133 3.16 14.61 -0.57
N LYS A 134 3.59 14.91 0.66
CA LYS A 134 4.84 15.66 0.91
C LYS A 134 5.96 14.84 1.53
N ASN A 135 5.62 13.87 2.39
CA ASN A 135 6.58 13.15 3.21
C ASN A 135 6.83 11.75 2.68
N LEU A 136 5.77 11.01 2.36
CA LEU A 136 5.87 9.63 1.89
C LEU A 136 6.80 9.48 0.68
N PRO A 137 6.76 10.34 -0.37
CA PRO A 137 7.63 10.17 -1.53
C PRO A 137 9.11 10.25 -1.21
N GLY A 138 9.50 11.25 -0.41
CA GLY A 138 10.88 11.39 0.06
C GLY A 138 11.29 10.22 0.94
N ARG A 139 10.41 9.79 1.85
CA ARG A 139 10.68 8.66 2.75
C ARG A 139 10.93 7.36 2.00
N ILE A 140 10.09 7.01 1.04
CA ILE A 140 10.28 5.78 0.23
C ILE A 140 11.57 5.87 -0.60
N PHE A 141 11.86 7.04 -1.18
CA PHE A 141 13.11 7.25 -1.91
C PHE A 141 14.35 7.15 -1.03
N ASP A 142 14.30 7.71 0.19
CA ASP A 142 15.40 7.65 1.15
C ASP A 142 15.70 6.21 1.58
N ILE A 143 14.67 5.39 1.76
CA ILE A 143 14.82 4.00 2.22
C ILE A 143 15.19 3.05 1.07
N PHE A 144 14.54 3.17 -0.09
CA PHE A 144 14.54 2.15 -1.14
C PHE A 144 15.14 2.61 -2.47
N ARG A 145 15.56 3.88 -2.58
CA ARG A 145 16.09 4.48 -3.82
C ARG A 145 15.18 4.25 -5.06
N GLY A 146 13.89 4.06 -4.82
CA GLY A 146 12.87 3.89 -5.85
C GLY A 146 12.51 2.45 -6.22
N ASN A 147 13.07 1.43 -5.58
CA ASN A 147 12.90 0.02 -5.97
C ASN A 147 11.90 -0.78 -5.11
N ALA A 148 11.16 -0.12 -4.23
CA ALA A 148 10.27 -0.81 -3.31
C ALA A 148 9.10 -1.51 -4.01
N THR A 149 8.63 -2.61 -3.44
CA THR A 149 7.26 -3.08 -3.66
C THR A 149 6.37 -2.47 -2.59
N THR A 150 5.28 -1.82 -2.99
CA THR A 150 4.35 -1.13 -2.09
C THR A 150 2.99 -1.81 -2.02
N PHE A 151 2.35 -1.71 -0.86
CA PHE A 151 1.03 -2.25 -0.56
C PHE A 151 0.26 -1.20 0.24
N SER A 152 -0.96 -0.91 -0.17
CA SER A 152 -1.84 0.08 0.40
C SER A 152 -3.04 -0.59 1.04
N CYS A 153 -3.43 -0.15 2.23
CA CYS A 153 -4.55 -0.74 2.97
C CYS A 153 -5.38 0.32 3.68
N ILE A 154 -6.71 0.16 3.66
CA ILE A 154 -7.66 0.97 4.43
C ILE A 154 -8.55 0.07 5.28
N GLU A 155 -8.71 0.47 6.52
CA GLU A 155 -9.64 -0.12 7.47
C GLU A 155 -10.82 0.82 7.69
N GLY A 156 -12.01 0.25 7.86
CA GLY A 156 -13.18 1.03 8.19
C GLY A 156 -14.25 0.26 8.90
N GLU A 157 -15.26 1.01 9.32
CA GLU A 157 -16.40 0.50 10.07
C GLU A 157 -17.72 0.84 9.36
N ILE A 158 -18.61 -0.14 9.32
CA ILE A 158 -19.99 0.03 8.88
C ILE A 158 -20.87 -0.01 10.14
N ASN A 159 -21.45 1.14 10.47
CA ASN A 159 -22.32 1.28 11.63
C ASN A 159 -23.69 0.61 11.36
N ASP A 160 -23.88 -0.57 11.93
CA ASP A 160 -25.10 -1.37 11.78
C ASP A 160 -26.27 -0.77 12.57
N LYS A 161 -27.07 0.10 11.93
CA LYS A 161 -28.48 0.27 12.32
C LYS A 161 -29.38 -0.82 11.71
N ILE A 162 -28.89 -1.55 10.72
CA ILE A 162 -29.61 -2.61 9.99
C ILE A 162 -28.75 -3.88 10.08
N LYS A 163 -29.33 -4.99 10.53
CA LYS A 163 -28.65 -6.31 10.61
C LYS A 163 -28.45 -6.92 9.21
N SER A 164 -27.67 -6.27 8.35
CA SER A 164 -27.32 -6.83 7.05
C SER A 164 -26.28 -7.93 7.21
N ALA A 165 -26.38 -9.00 6.42
CA ALA A 165 -25.40 -10.08 6.45
C ALA A 165 -24.10 -9.66 5.75
N LEU A 166 -22.95 -10.25 6.13
CA LEU A 166 -21.65 -9.95 5.52
C LEU A 166 -21.64 -10.06 3.99
N PRO A 167 -22.31 -11.05 3.35
CA PRO A 167 -22.34 -11.14 1.89
C PRO A 167 -22.96 -9.90 1.21
N VAL A 168 -23.91 -9.21 1.86
CA VAL A 168 -24.50 -7.97 1.32
C VAL A 168 -23.45 -6.86 1.26
N TYR A 169 -22.65 -6.72 2.32
CA TYR A 169 -21.56 -5.75 2.36
C TYR A 169 -20.43 -6.12 1.40
N LYS A 170 -20.11 -7.40 1.27
CA LYS A 170 -19.17 -7.93 0.26
C LYS A 170 -19.58 -7.48 -1.14
N THR A 171 -20.79 -7.80 -1.58
CA THR A 171 -21.30 -7.42 -2.91
C THR A 171 -21.31 -5.90 -3.10
N LYS A 172 -21.69 -5.14 -2.07
CA LYS A 172 -21.69 -3.68 -2.13
C LYS A 172 -20.28 -3.11 -2.37
N LEU A 173 -19.30 -3.56 -1.58
CA LEU A 173 -17.92 -3.07 -1.68
C LEU A 173 -17.26 -3.51 -2.97
N LEU A 174 -17.39 -4.78 -3.38
CA LEU A 174 -16.88 -5.24 -4.67
C LEU A 174 -17.43 -4.39 -5.81
N LYS A 175 -18.74 -4.08 -5.80
CA LYS A 175 -19.34 -3.20 -6.80
C LYS A 175 -18.76 -1.78 -6.77
N ALA A 176 -18.57 -1.19 -5.58
CA ALA A 176 -17.99 0.14 -5.44
C ALA A 176 -16.56 0.21 -6.01
N PHE A 177 -15.78 -0.87 -5.80
CA PHE A 177 -14.43 -1.01 -6.35
C PHE A 177 -14.38 -1.52 -7.79
N GLN A 178 -15.54 -1.73 -8.46
CA GLN A 178 -15.60 -2.34 -9.80
C GLN A 178 -14.85 -3.68 -9.86
N ALA A 179 -14.85 -4.40 -8.75
CA ALA A 179 -14.04 -5.58 -8.55
C ALA A 179 -14.82 -6.86 -8.84
N GLU A 180 -14.20 -7.78 -9.57
CA GLU A 180 -14.69 -9.14 -9.78
C GLU A 180 -13.98 -10.08 -8.81
N GLU A 181 -14.76 -10.84 -8.04
CA GLU A 181 -14.23 -11.86 -7.13
C GLU A 181 -13.60 -13.00 -7.92
N VAL A 182 -12.38 -13.36 -7.55
CA VAL A 182 -11.64 -14.49 -8.14
C VAL A 182 -11.72 -15.70 -7.23
N GLU A 183 -11.47 -15.49 -5.94
CA GLU A 183 -11.56 -16.52 -4.90
C GLU A 183 -11.90 -15.91 -3.54
N GLY A 184 -12.37 -16.74 -2.61
CA GLY A 184 -12.70 -16.27 -1.27
C GLY A 184 -13.08 -17.37 -0.29
N LEU A 185 -13.15 -16.97 0.98
CA LEU A 185 -13.63 -17.75 2.12
C LEU A 185 -14.82 -17.02 2.74
N GLU A 186 -15.91 -17.74 2.96
CA GLU A 186 -17.11 -17.20 3.62
C GLU A 186 -17.47 -18.01 4.88
N GLU A 187 -17.54 -17.32 6.01
CA GLU A 187 -18.00 -17.80 7.30
C GLU A 187 -19.03 -16.82 7.89
N ASP A 188 -19.80 -17.26 8.90
CA ASP A 188 -20.89 -16.45 9.47
C ASP A 188 -20.45 -15.06 10.00
N SER A 189 -19.23 -15.01 10.53
CA SER A 189 -18.63 -13.84 11.17
C SER A 189 -17.41 -13.26 10.42
N PHE A 190 -17.01 -13.88 9.31
CA PHE A 190 -15.80 -13.51 8.58
C PHE A 190 -15.96 -13.80 7.08
N ILE A 191 -15.54 -12.86 6.23
CA ILE A 191 -15.39 -13.07 4.79
C ILE A 191 -14.00 -12.57 4.38
N SER A 192 -13.31 -13.33 3.55
CA SER A 192 -12.09 -12.90 2.85
C SER A 192 -12.30 -13.11 1.36
N THR A 193 -12.05 -12.09 0.55
CA THR A 193 -12.22 -12.14 -0.90
C THR A 193 -10.99 -11.58 -1.58
N SER A 194 -10.40 -12.35 -2.49
CA SER A 194 -9.41 -11.90 -3.46
C SER A 194 -10.13 -11.53 -4.75
N ALA A 195 -9.82 -10.37 -5.31
CA ALA A 195 -10.54 -9.81 -6.45
C ALA A 195 -9.58 -9.11 -7.43
N VAL A 196 -10.09 -8.86 -8.63
CA VAL A 196 -9.47 -8.02 -9.65
C VAL A 196 -10.31 -6.77 -9.85
N SER A 197 -9.69 -5.60 -9.82
CA SER A 197 -10.33 -4.31 -10.06
C SER A 197 -9.54 -3.51 -11.10
N PRO A 198 -10.20 -2.90 -12.11
CA PRO A 198 -9.53 -2.03 -13.08
C PRO A 198 -9.02 -0.72 -12.47
N LEU A 199 -9.29 -0.45 -11.19
CA LEU A 199 -8.84 0.75 -10.47
C LEU A 199 -7.38 0.66 -10.01
N PHE A 200 -6.79 -0.54 -10.01
CA PHE A 200 -5.43 -0.79 -9.52
C PHE A 200 -4.56 -1.46 -10.60
N ASP A 201 -3.24 -1.25 -10.54
CA ASP A 201 -2.31 -1.85 -11.48
C ASP A 201 -2.07 -3.34 -11.14
N ASN A 202 -1.99 -4.20 -12.16
CA ASN A 202 -1.81 -5.66 -12.02
C ASN A 202 -0.33 -6.11 -11.90
N SER A 203 0.59 -5.19 -11.61
CA SER A 203 2.03 -5.42 -11.75
C SER A 203 2.60 -6.51 -10.84
N LEU A 204 1.87 -6.89 -9.77
CA LEU A 204 2.33 -7.79 -8.71
C LEU A 204 1.55 -9.13 -8.66
N SER A 205 0.63 -9.38 -9.60
CA SER A 205 -0.14 -10.63 -9.66
C SER A 205 0.60 -11.70 -10.46
N ASN A 206 1.02 -12.80 -9.82
CA ASN A 206 1.45 -14.00 -10.54
C ASN A 206 0.25 -14.95 -10.75
N ASP A 207 0.14 -15.46 -11.98
CA ASP A 207 -0.79 -16.48 -12.52
C ASP A 207 -2.32 -16.26 -12.42
N HIS A 208 -2.84 -15.38 -11.54
CA HIS A 208 -4.30 -15.24 -11.34
C HIS A 208 -4.87 -13.82 -11.42
N GLU A 209 -4.10 -12.84 -11.93
CA GLU A 209 -4.54 -11.44 -12.17
C GLU A 209 -5.26 -10.75 -10.98
N MET A 210 -5.03 -11.18 -9.74
CA MET A 210 -5.66 -10.58 -8.56
C MET A 210 -4.84 -9.39 -8.05
N ASN A 211 -5.50 -8.25 -7.84
CA ASN A 211 -4.85 -6.99 -7.44
C ASN A 211 -5.53 -6.31 -6.25
N MET A 212 -6.52 -6.96 -5.62
CA MET A 212 -7.28 -6.40 -4.51
C MET A 212 -7.68 -7.51 -3.53
N GLN A 213 -7.64 -7.21 -2.23
CA GLN A 213 -8.18 -8.07 -1.18
C GLN A 213 -9.20 -7.31 -0.34
N LEU A 214 -10.31 -7.98 0.01
CA LEU A 214 -11.36 -7.49 0.87
C LEU A 214 -11.59 -8.46 2.03
N GLY A 215 -11.35 -8.01 3.26
CA GLY A 215 -11.71 -8.71 4.49
C GLY A 215 -12.89 -8.05 5.18
N LEU A 216 -13.86 -8.83 5.64
CA LEU A 216 -15.01 -8.39 6.42
C LEU A 216 -15.11 -9.22 7.70
N ARG A 217 -15.42 -8.56 8.82
CA ARG A 217 -15.59 -9.24 10.10
C ARG A 217 -16.74 -8.64 10.90
N LYS A 218 -17.57 -9.50 11.48
CA LYS A 218 -18.55 -9.11 12.50
C LYS A 218 -17.90 -9.09 13.87
N THR A 219 -18.28 -8.12 14.68
CA THR A 219 -17.90 -8.05 16.10
C THR A 219 -19.12 -8.34 16.97
N ASP A 220 -19.12 -9.49 17.68
CA ASP A 220 -20.30 -9.97 18.43
C ASP A 220 -20.42 -9.38 19.85
N ARG A 221 -20.04 -8.12 20.06
CA ARG A 221 -20.09 -7.44 21.37
C ARG A 221 -21.23 -6.40 21.45
N LEU A 222 -21.47 -5.85 22.64
CA LEU A 222 -22.40 -4.73 22.82
C LEU A 222 -21.98 -3.57 21.90
N GLY A 223 -22.86 -3.19 20.96
CA GLY A 223 -22.52 -2.26 19.88
C GLY A 223 -21.93 -2.95 18.66
N ALA A 224 -22.50 -4.10 18.25
CA ALA A 224 -22.06 -4.88 17.11
C ALA A 224 -21.85 -4.01 15.86
N LYS A 225 -20.66 -4.14 15.26
CA LYS A 225 -20.27 -3.48 14.02
C LYS A 225 -19.69 -4.49 13.05
N THR A 226 -19.82 -4.16 11.78
CA THR A 226 -19.05 -4.81 10.73
C THR A 226 -17.80 -3.97 10.47
N THR A 227 -16.63 -4.55 10.68
CA THR A 227 -15.35 -3.95 10.31
C THR A 227 -14.92 -4.52 8.96
N PHE A 228 -14.25 -3.73 8.15
CA PHE A 228 -13.66 -4.21 6.91
C PHE A 228 -12.22 -3.70 6.76
N VAL A 229 -11.48 -4.45 5.96
CA VAL A 229 -10.14 -4.10 5.50
C VAL A 229 -10.12 -4.29 3.99
N VAL A 230 -9.64 -3.30 3.26
CA VAL A 230 -9.41 -3.40 1.82
C VAL A 230 -7.97 -3.06 1.53
N GLY A 231 -7.30 -3.86 0.71
CA GLY A 231 -5.90 -3.65 0.37
C GLY A 231 -5.57 -3.95 -1.08
N THR A 232 -4.52 -3.32 -1.58
CA THR A 232 -3.99 -3.49 -2.94
C THR A 232 -2.47 -3.28 -2.97
N PRO A 233 -1.72 -4.07 -3.75
CA PRO A 233 -2.13 -5.41 -4.22
C PRO A 233 -2.27 -6.37 -3.03
N ILE A 234 -2.52 -7.65 -3.29
CA ILE A 234 -2.66 -8.66 -2.24
C ILE A 234 -1.34 -8.80 -1.45
N ILE A 235 -1.40 -8.73 -0.12
CA ILE A 235 -0.26 -9.08 0.74
C ILE A 235 -0.16 -10.61 0.76
N THR A 236 0.65 -11.18 -0.13
CA THR A 236 0.76 -12.64 -0.31
C THR A 236 1.74 -13.32 0.64
N ILE A 237 2.35 -12.60 1.58
CA ILE A 237 3.22 -13.20 2.60
C ILE A 237 2.96 -12.61 3.98
N GLU A 238 2.59 -13.52 4.89
CA GLU A 238 2.62 -13.32 6.33
C GLU A 238 4.08 -13.39 6.82
N TYR A 239 4.42 -12.57 7.82
CA TYR A 239 5.74 -12.56 8.49
C TYR A 239 5.68 -13.24 9.85
#